data_AF-A0DY85-F1
#
_entry.id   AF-A0DY85-F1
#
_cell.length_a   1.000
_cell.length_b   1.000
_cell.length_c   1.000
_cell.angle_alpha   90.00
_cell.angle_beta   90.00
_cell.angle_gamma   90.00
#
_symmetry.space_group_name_H-M   'P 1'
#
loop_
_entity.id
_entity.type
_entity.pdbx_description
1 polymer ?
#
loop_
_entity_poly.entity_id
_entity_poly.type
_entity_poly.pdbx_seq_one_letter_code
_entity_poly.pdbx_strand_id
1 'polypeptide(L)'
;MQKLIEILNGESYEDIGLVTETFRNLISISDNESIIEGAIGEYIDQLARLLIYQNQELREIVLEFFCYLSDLKMATRLSIAKHPKILQRLVAILSTGQIKSNSQKSQEQKSNQDKINEKHVKLAAITLNNISQAPAAKQYLLIFEKELFFVAASDETVTPLLSQILFELSIAE
;
A
#
# COMPACT_ATOMS: atom_id res chain seq x y z
N MET A 1 3.99 -4.93 -22.76
CA MET A 1 3.63 -4.01 -21.66
C MET A 1 2.31 -3.29 -21.92
N GLN A 2 2.18 -2.52 -23.01
CA GLN A 2 0.96 -1.74 -23.33
C GLN A 2 -0.35 -2.52 -23.23
N LYS A 3 -0.44 -3.70 -23.85
CA LYS A 3 -1.67 -4.54 -23.78
C LYS A 3 -2.07 -4.91 -22.34
N LEU A 4 -1.11 -5.10 -21.44
CA LEU A 4 -1.42 -5.37 -20.02
C LEU A 4 -1.95 -4.10 -19.34
N ILE A 5 -1.38 -2.93 -19.64
CA ILE A 5 -1.85 -1.65 -19.12
C ILE A 5 -3.28 -1.35 -19.61
N GLU A 6 -3.57 -1.59 -20.88
CA GLU A 6 -4.91 -1.46 -21.46
C GLU A 6 -5.93 -2.33 -20.72
N ILE A 7 -5.60 -3.60 -20.48
CA ILE A 7 -6.47 -4.53 -19.75
C ILE A 7 -6.64 -4.08 -18.29
N LEU A 8 -5.56 -3.66 -17.62
CA LEU A 8 -5.61 -3.16 -16.25
C LEU A 8 -6.56 -1.97 -16.14
N ASN A 9 -6.49 -1.04 -17.10
CA ASN A 9 -7.36 0.14 -17.17
C ASN A 9 -8.76 -0.15 -17.74
N GLY A 10 -9.07 -1.40 -18.06
CA GLY A 10 -10.38 -1.82 -18.54
C GLY A 10 -11.44 -1.88 -17.44
N GLU A 11 -12.57 -2.52 -17.76
CA GLU A 11 -13.72 -2.66 -16.86
C GLU A 11 -13.92 -4.10 -16.35
N SER A 12 -13.24 -5.08 -16.96
CA SER A 12 -13.35 -6.49 -16.59
C SER A 12 -12.51 -6.79 -15.35
N TYR A 13 -13.17 -6.94 -14.19
CA TYR A 13 -12.50 -7.20 -12.93
C TYR A 13 -11.73 -8.54 -12.89
N GLU A 14 -12.19 -9.53 -13.64
CA GLU A 14 -11.49 -10.81 -13.79
C GLU A 14 -10.15 -10.61 -14.52
N ASP A 15 -10.18 -9.92 -15.67
CA ASP A 15 -8.98 -9.63 -16.45
C ASP A 15 -8.02 -8.71 -15.68
N ILE A 16 -8.57 -7.72 -14.97
CA ILE A 16 -7.81 -6.83 -14.08
C ILE A 16 -7.07 -7.64 -13.01
N GLY A 17 -7.74 -8.64 -12.41
CA GLY A 17 -7.13 -9.49 -11.41
C GLY A 17 -5.94 -10.27 -11.96
N LEU A 18 -6.14 -10.97 -13.07
CA LEU A 18 -5.11 -11.74 -13.77
C LEU A 18 -3.91 -10.88 -14.18
N VAL A 19 -4.20 -9.68 -14.69
CA VAL A 19 -3.15 -8.74 -15.08
C VAL A 19 -2.39 -8.22 -13.87
N THR A 20 -3.09 -7.86 -12.78
CA THR A 20 -2.43 -7.38 -11.56
C THR A 20 -1.51 -8.47 -10.98
N GLU A 21 -1.93 -9.73 -10.98
CA GLU A 21 -1.09 -10.86 -10.60
C GLU A 21 0.11 -11.02 -11.54
N THR A 22 -0.10 -10.85 -12.84
CA THR A 22 0.97 -10.86 -13.84
C THR A 22 1.99 -9.75 -13.55
N PHE A 23 1.54 -8.53 -13.24
CA PHE A 23 2.43 -7.43 -12.84
C PHE A 23 3.21 -7.76 -11.57
N ARG A 24 2.56 -8.34 -10.54
CA ARG A 24 3.24 -8.77 -9.31
C ARG A 24 4.33 -9.80 -9.60
N ASN A 25 4.07 -10.76 -10.48
CA ASN A 25 5.06 -11.78 -10.83
C ASN A 25 6.19 -11.20 -11.71
N LEU A 26 5.88 -10.30 -12.63
CA LEU A 26 6.87 -9.64 -13.48
C LEU A 26 7.79 -8.71 -12.69
N ILE A 27 7.25 -8.01 -11.70
CA ILE A 27 8.05 -7.05 -10.93
C ILE A 27 9.10 -7.75 -10.08
N SER A 28 8.88 -9.00 -9.69
CA SER A 28 9.87 -9.79 -8.94
C SER A 28 11.12 -10.15 -9.76
N ILE A 29 11.13 -9.86 -11.07
CA ILE A 29 12.25 -10.10 -11.98
C ILE A 29 12.97 -8.76 -12.19
N SER A 30 14.21 -8.65 -11.73
CA SER A 30 15.01 -7.41 -11.71
C SER A 30 15.06 -6.69 -13.07
N ASP A 31 15.10 -7.45 -14.17
CA ASP A 31 15.20 -6.89 -15.52
C ASP A 31 13.94 -6.11 -15.94
N ASN A 32 12.81 -6.33 -15.28
CA ASN A 32 11.54 -5.67 -15.59
C ASN A 32 11.31 -4.38 -14.79
N GLU A 33 12.11 -4.10 -13.75
CA GLU A 33 11.90 -2.95 -12.86
C GLU A 33 11.80 -1.64 -13.63
N SER A 34 12.76 -1.38 -14.52
CA SER A 34 12.80 -0.13 -15.30
C SER A 34 11.59 0.05 -16.22
N ILE A 35 11.06 -1.03 -16.77
CA ILE A 35 9.90 -1.02 -17.67
C ILE A 35 8.63 -0.73 -16.86
N ILE A 36 8.50 -1.36 -15.70
CA ILE A 36 7.32 -1.22 -14.84
C ILE A 36 7.31 0.18 -14.20
N GLU A 37 8.44 0.65 -13.65
CA GLU A 37 8.59 2.01 -13.13
C GLU A 37 8.32 3.07 -14.21
N GLY A 38 8.85 2.86 -15.42
CA GLY A 38 8.69 3.79 -16.53
C GLY A 38 7.23 4.01 -16.95
N ALA A 39 6.37 3.01 -16.73
CA ALA A 39 4.96 3.06 -17.07
C ALA A 39 4.02 3.39 -15.88
N ILE A 40 4.56 3.72 -14.70
CA ILE A 40 3.76 3.88 -13.48
C ILE A 40 2.62 4.89 -13.64
N GLY A 41 2.86 5.99 -14.36
CA GLY A 41 1.86 7.01 -14.62
C GLY A 41 0.64 6.52 -15.42
N GLU A 42 0.78 5.42 -16.16
CA GLU A 42 -0.29 4.88 -17.01
C GLU A 42 -1.27 3.98 -16.24
N TYR A 43 -0.87 3.44 -15.09
CA TYR A 43 -1.68 2.44 -14.35
C TYR A 43 -1.92 2.77 -12.88
N ILE A 44 -1.18 3.72 -12.30
CA ILE A 44 -1.24 4.00 -10.85
C ILE A 44 -2.63 4.40 -10.35
N ASP A 45 -3.41 5.11 -11.17
CA ASP A 45 -4.80 5.48 -10.87
C ASP A 45 -5.68 4.26 -10.65
N GLN A 46 -5.47 3.24 -11.48
CA GLN A 46 -6.23 2.00 -11.41
C GLN A 46 -5.84 1.19 -10.16
N LEU A 47 -4.54 1.05 -9.88
CA LEU A 47 -4.10 0.41 -8.64
C LEU A 47 -4.66 1.10 -7.41
N ALA A 48 -4.69 2.43 -7.42
CA ALA A 48 -5.31 3.19 -6.35
C ALA A 48 -6.78 2.78 -6.18
N ARG A 49 -7.56 2.65 -7.27
CA ARG A 49 -8.97 2.20 -7.20
C ARG A 49 -9.11 0.81 -6.62
N LEU A 50 -8.20 -0.10 -6.96
CA LEU A 50 -8.24 -1.48 -6.49
C LEU A 50 -7.94 -1.63 -4.98
N LEU A 51 -7.25 -0.67 -4.35
CA LEU A 51 -7.04 -0.67 -2.89
C LEU A 51 -8.33 -0.67 -2.06
N ILE A 52 -9.44 -0.16 -2.62
CA ILE A 52 -10.75 -0.15 -1.95
C ILE A 52 -11.74 -1.17 -2.53
N TYR A 53 -11.27 -2.03 -3.45
CA TYR A 53 -12.12 -3.03 -4.08
C TYR A 53 -12.54 -4.12 -3.09
N GLN A 54 -13.75 -4.66 -3.26
CA GLN A 54 -14.34 -5.59 -2.29
C GLN A 54 -13.65 -6.96 -2.25
N ASN A 55 -13.03 -7.38 -3.35
CA ASN A 55 -12.25 -8.62 -3.38
C ASN A 55 -10.96 -8.43 -2.57
N GLN A 56 -10.86 -9.15 -1.44
CA GLN A 56 -9.73 -9.06 -0.52
C GLN A 56 -8.44 -9.62 -1.13
N GLU A 57 -8.50 -10.69 -1.91
CA GLU A 57 -7.32 -11.29 -2.55
C GLU A 57 -6.72 -10.33 -3.57
N LEU A 58 -7.56 -9.71 -4.41
CA LEU A 58 -7.08 -8.70 -5.36
C LEU A 58 -6.48 -7.50 -4.65
N ARG A 59 -7.10 -7.05 -3.56
CA ARG A 59 -6.55 -5.97 -2.73
C ARG A 59 -5.19 -6.34 -2.15
N GLU A 60 -5.01 -7.58 -1.70
CA GLU A 60 -3.74 -8.10 -1.20
C GLU A 60 -2.65 -8.03 -2.27
N ILE A 61 -2.93 -8.51 -3.48
CA ILE A 61 -2.00 -8.46 -4.62
C ILE A 61 -1.59 -7.02 -4.92
N VAL A 62 -2.54 -6.08 -4.92
CA VAL A 62 -2.27 -4.65 -5.15
C VAL A 62 -1.39 -4.06 -4.05
N LEU A 63 -1.63 -4.43 -2.78
CA LEU A 63 -0.81 -3.99 -1.66
C LEU A 63 0.61 -4.58 -1.73
N GLU A 64 0.76 -5.85 -2.10
CA GLU A 64 2.06 -6.47 -2.36
C GLU A 64 2.80 -5.73 -3.50
N PHE A 65 2.08 -5.35 -4.55
CA PHE A 65 2.63 -4.60 -5.66
C PHE A 65 3.09 -3.19 -5.24
N PHE A 66 2.32 -2.50 -4.39
CA PHE A 66 2.72 -1.22 -3.81
C PHE A 66 3.94 -1.35 -2.89
N CYS A 67 4.00 -2.39 -2.04
CA CYS A 67 5.19 -2.67 -1.23
C CYS A 67 6.43 -2.75 -2.11
N TYR A 68 6.37 -3.54 -3.18
CA TYR A 68 7.48 -3.67 -4.11
C TYR A 68 7.82 -2.32 -4.77
N LEU A 69 6.85 -1.61 -5.38
CA LEU A 69 7.11 -0.34 -6.06
C LEU A 69 7.72 0.70 -5.12
N SER A 70 7.28 0.72 -3.86
CA SER A 70 7.80 1.62 -2.84
C SER A 70 9.22 1.26 -2.40
N ASP A 71 9.65 0.01 -2.55
CA ASP A 71 10.99 -0.44 -2.18
C ASP A 71 12.05 -0.04 -3.21
N LEU A 72 11.69 0.09 -4.49
CA LEU A 72 12.57 0.38 -5.62
C LEU A 72 13.40 1.68 -5.50
N LYS A 73 13.03 2.75 -6.24
CA LYS A 73 13.79 4.00 -6.30
C LYS A 73 13.07 5.12 -5.59
N MET A 74 13.84 6.10 -5.12
CA MET A 74 13.31 7.30 -4.48
C MET A 74 12.33 8.09 -5.37
N ALA A 75 12.56 8.10 -6.69
CA ALA A 75 11.65 8.71 -7.66
C ALA A 75 10.27 8.03 -7.66
N THR A 76 10.24 6.70 -7.56
CA THR A 76 8.99 5.90 -7.53
C THR A 76 8.21 6.15 -6.26
N ARG A 77 8.89 6.20 -5.10
CA ARG A 77 8.28 6.61 -3.81
C ARG A 77 7.62 7.98 -3.91
N LEU A 78 8.29 8.95 -4.52
CA LEU A 78 7.76 10.30 -4.71
C LEU A 78 6.57 10.31 -5.68
N SER A 79 6.60 9.54 -6.76
CA SER A 79 5.48 9.40 -7.70
C SER A 79 4.24 8.81 -7.02
N ILE A 80 4.41 7.82 -6.15
CA ILE A 80 3.31 7.27 -5.34
C ILE A 80 2.79 8.31 -4.35
N ALA A 81 3.69 9.02 -3.63
CA ALA A 81 3.31 10.03 -2.64
C ALA A 81 2.51 11.21 -3.23
N LYS A 82 2.84 11.61 -4.46
CA LYS A 82 2.13 12.66 -5.20
C LYS A 82 0.69 12.27 -5.56
N HIS A 83 0.32 11.00 -5.42
CA HIS A 83 -1.03 10.51 -5.69
C HIS A 83 -1.87 10.51 -4.41
N PRO A 84 -2.71 11.54 -4.15
CA PRO A 84 -3.34 11.74 -2.85
C PRO A 84 -4.30 10.61 -2.48
N LYS A 85 -4.94 9.97 -3.48
CA LYS A 85 -5.88 8.87 -3.22
C LYS A 85 -5.16 7.62 -2.72
N ILE A 86 -3.91 7.39 -3.08
CA ILE A 86 -3.16 6.23 -2.60
C ILE A 86 -2.87 6.40 -1.11
N LEU A 87 -2.29 7.52 -0.71
CA LEU A 87 -1.98 7.80 0.70
C LEU A 87 -3.25 7.74 1.57
N GLN A 88 -4.32 8.41 1.14
CA GLN A 88 -5.61 8.37 1.84
C GLN A 88 -6.13 6.94 2.02
N ARG A 89 -6.03 6.10 0.98
CA ARG A 89 -6.51 4.71 1.02
C ARG A 89 -5.63 3.81 1.89
N LEU A 90 -4.31 3.99 1.85
CA LEU A 90 -3.38 3.26 2.71
C LEU A 90 -3.63 3.59 4.19
N VAL A 91 -3.79 4.88 4.53
CA VAL A 91 -4.13 5.30 5.89
C VAL A 91 -5.49 4.76 6.32
N ALA A 92 -6.50 4.79 5.44
CA ALA A 92 -7.80 4.20 5.74
C ALA A 92 -7.71 2.68 6.02
N ILE A 93 -6.89 1.94 5.26
CA ILE A 93 -6.65 0.50 5.52
C ILE A 93 -6.09 0.29 6.93
N LEU A 94 -5.12 1.11 7.35
CA LEU A 94 -4.58 1.06 8.72
C LEU A 94 -5.67 1.28 9.78
N SER A 95 -6.49 2.32 9.63
CA SER A 95 -7.56 2.62 10.59
C SER A 95 -8.64 1.54 10.66
N THR A 96 -8.97 0.89 9.54
CA THR A 96 -9.97 -0.20 9.53
C THR A 96 -9.50 -1.48 10.22
N GLY A 97 -8.19 -1.73 10.27
CA GLY A 97 -7.61 -2.88 10.99
C GLY A 97 -7.92 -2.86 12.48
N GLN A 98 -7.90 -1.67 13.08
CA GLN A 98 -8.10 -1.46 14.52
C GLN A 98 -9.48 -1.90 15.01
N ILE A 99 -10.52 -1.67 14.20
CA ILE A 99 -11.91 -1.97 14.57
C ILE A 99 -12.13 -3.47 14.81
N LYS A 100 -11.34 -4.33 14.14
CA LYS A 100 -11.48 -5.80 14.23
C LYS A 100 -10.55 -6.44 15.26
N SER A 101 -9.36 -5.87 15.50
CA SER A 101 -8.38 -6.40 16.47
C SER A 101 -8.78 -6.24 17.94
N ASN A 102 -9.72 -5.34 18.28
CA ASN A 102 -10.30 -5.27 19.63
C ASN A 102 -11.16 -6.48 20.01
N SER A 103 -11.40 -7.41 19.07
CA SER A 103 -11.92 -8.72 19.39
C SER A 103 -10.80 -9.53 20.04
N GLN A 104 -10.80 -9.68 21.36
CA GLN A 104 -9.88 -10.55 22.12
C GLN A 104 -10.10 -12.04 21.77
N LYS A 105 -9.84 -12.42 20.53
CA LYS A 105 -9.82 -13.82 20.08
C LYS A 105 -8.39 -14.30 20.14
N SER A 106 -8.15 -15.38 20.89
CA SER A 106 -6.88 -16.11 20.89
C SER A 106 -6.42 -16.38 19.46
N GLN A 107 -5.10 -16.41 19.19
CA GLN A 107 -4.55 -16.59 17.83
C GLN A 107 -5.12 -17.80 17.08
N GLU A 108 -5.56 -18.84 17.81
CA GLU A 108 -6.18 -20.05 17.27
C GLU A 108 -7.65 -19.87 16.81
N GLN A 109 -8.31 -18.77 17.19
CA GLN A 109 -9.71 -18.47 16.86
C GLN A 109 -9.87 -17.31 15.86
N LYS A 110 -8.77 -16.79 15.30
CA LYS A 110 -8.83 -15.77 14.26
C LYS A 110 -9.39 -16.38 12.98
N SER A 111 -10.45 -15.76 12.46
CA SER A 111 -11.01 -16.17 11.17
C SER A 111 -10.00 -15.92 10.06
N ASN A 112 -10.16 -16.60 8.92
CA ASN A 112 -9.29 -16.37 7.76
C ASN A 112 -9.33 -14.89 7.31
N GLN A 113 -10.48 -14.23 7.48
CA GLN A 113 -10.66 -12.81 7.19
C GLN A 113 -9.85 -11.90 8.12
N ASP A 114 -9.68 -12.27 9.39
CA ASP A 114 -8.88 -11.48 10.33
C ASP A 114 -7.40 -11.52 9.94
N LYS A 115 -6.90 -12.69 9.51
CA LYS A 115 -5.51 -12.85 9.03
C LYS A 115 -5.24 -12.03 7.77
N ILE A 116 -6.18 -12.04 6.81
CA ILE A 116 -6.06 -11.24 5.58
C ILE A 116 -6.05 -9.74 5.92
N ASN A 117 -6.93 -9.29 6.83
CA ASN A 117 -6.95 -7.88 7.25
C ASN A 117 -5.63 -7.47 7.94
N GLU A 118 -5.07 -8.30 8.81
CA GLU A 118 -3.76 -8.05 9.43
C GLU A 118 -2.65 -7.95 8.38
N LYS A 119 -2.66 -8.84 7.37
CA LYS A 119 -1.70 -8.76 6.27
C LYS A 119 -1.85 -7.46 5.49
N HIS A 120 -3.09 -7.03 5.20
CA HIS A 120 -3.33 -5.75 4.53
C HIS A 120 -2.81 -4.55 5.32
N VAL A 121 -3.04 -4.52 6.63
CA VAL A 121 -2.56 -3.46 7.54
C VAL A 121 -1.04 -3.41 7.54
N LYS A 122 -0.37 -4.56 7.64
CA LYS A 122 1.10 -4.64 7.58
C LYS A 122 1.66 -4.16 6.24
N LEU A 123 1.09 -4.60 5.11
CA LEU A 123 1.54 -4.16 3.78
C LEU A 123 1.34 -2.65 3.59
N ALA A 124 0.22 -2.09 4.06
CA ALA A 124 -0.03 -0.66 4.01
C ALA A 124 0.99 0.14 4.86
N ALA A 125 1.30 -0.36 6.07
CA ALA A 125 2.31 0.26 6.94
C ALA A 125 3.72 0.23 6.32
N ILE A 126 4.12 -0.91 5.73
CA ILE A 126 5.41 -1.05 5.03
C ILE A 126 5.49 -0.06 3.86
N THR A 127 4.44 -0.01 3.03
CA THR A 127 4.39 0.91 1.88
C THR A 127 4.55 2.36 2.33
N LEU A 128 3.81 2.79 3.35
CA LEU A 128 3.90 4.16 3.89
C LEU A 128 5.28 4.44 4.50
N ASN A 129 5.88 3.46 5.17
CA ASN A 129 7.22 3.59 5.74
C ASN A 129 8.28 3.73 4.66
N ASN A 130 8.18 2.97 3.57
CA ASN A 130 9.08 3.10 2.43
C ASN A 130 8.93 4.47 1.77
N ILE A 131 7.69 4.97 1.61
CA ILE A 131 7.42 6.31 1.08
C ILE A 131 8.04 7.40 1.96
N SER A 132 7.93 7.30 3.30
CA SER A 132 8.45 8.32 4.22
C SER A 132 9.98 8.49 4.17
N GLN A 133 10.71 7.46 3.72
CA GLN A 133 12.16 7.53 3.51
C GLN A 133 12.57 8.50 2.39
N ALA A 134 11.65 8.90 1.50
CA ALA A 134 11.93 9.92 0.50
C ALA A 134 11.68 11.32 1.09
N PRO A 135 12.70 12.20 1.23
CA PRO A 135 12.52 13.48 1.90
C PRO A 135 11.40 14.35 1.31
N ALA A 136 11.33 14.42 -0.03
CA ALA A 136 10.29 15.17 -0.73
C ALA A 136 8.88 14.56 -0.62
N ALA A 137 8.76 13.30 -0.20
CA ALA A 137 7.47 12.63 -0.01
C ALA A 137 6.83 12.97 1.35
N LYS A 138 7.64 13.34 2.35
CA LYS A 138 7.19 13.63 3.72
C LYS A 138 6.11 14.70 3.79
N GLN A 139 6.21 15.74 2.95
CA GLN A 139 5.20 16.81 2.87
C GLN A 139 3.78 16.29 2.54
N TYR A 140 3.67 15.17 1.81
CA TYR A 140 2.37 14.57 1.47
C TYR A 140 1.84 13.66 2.59
N LEU A 141 2.69 13.25 3.52
CA LEU A 141 2.33 12.42 4.67
C LEU A 141 1.97 13.25 5.91
N LEU A 142 2.49 14.48 6.05
CA LEU A 142 2.21 15.37 7.18
C LEU A 142 0.72 15.57 7.47
N ILE A 143 -0.11 15.63 6.43
CA ILE A 143 -1.57 15.80 6.59
C ILE A 143 -2.25 14.62 7.29
N PHE A 144 -1.59 13.46 7.39
CA PHE A 144 -2.10 12.23 8.02
C PHE A 144 -1.41 11.91 9.36
N GLU A 145 -0.56 12.81 9.87
CA GLU A 145 0.24 12.56 11.08
C GLU A 145 -0.61 12.12 12.28
N LYS A 146 -1.75 12.78 12.51
CA LYS A 146 -2.64 12.49 13.63
C LYS A 146 -3.26 11.10 13.52
N GLU A 147 -3.70 10.72 12.32
CA GLU A 147 -4.24 9.40 12.02
C GLU A 147 -3.17 8.32 12.22
N LEU A 148 -1.95 8.56 11.73
CA LEU A 148 -0.83 7.64 11.91
C LEU A 148 -0.47 7.48 13.40
N PHE A 149 -0.47 8.57 14.17
CA PHE A 149 -0.26 8.55 15.61
C PHE A 149 -1.34 7.72 16.34
N PHE A 150 -2.61 7.94 16.01
CA PHE A 150 -3.71 7.17 16.61
C PHE A 150 -3.58 5.67 16.30
N VAL A 151 -3.16 5.32 15.09
CA VAL A 151 -2.90 3.93 14.73
C VAL A 151 -1.73 3.37 15.51
N ALA A 152 -0.59 4.07 15.54
CA ALA A 152 0.61 3.65 16.25
C ALA A 152 0.37 3.43 17.76
N ALA A 153 -0.49 4.25 18.36
CA ALA A 153 -0.84 4.17 19.77
C ALA A 153 -1.77 3.00 20.12
N SER A 154 -2.47 2.41 19.13
CA SER A 154 -3.49 1.38 19.41
C SER A 154 -3.25 0.03 18.73
N ASP A 155 -2.34 -0.08 17.76
CA ASP A 155 -1.99 -1.34 17.09
C ASP A 155 -0.48 -1.62 17.17
N GLU A 156 -0.09 -2.41 18.19
CA GLU A 156 1.29 -2.82 18.45
C GLU A 156 1.97 -3.51 17.26
N THR A 157 1.22 -4.12 16.34
CA THR A 157 1.78 -4.89 15.23
C THR A 157 2.41 -4.02 14.16
N VAL A 158 1.98 -2.76 14.06
CA VAL A 158 2.51 -1.76 13.11
C VAL A 158 3.16 -0.56 13.80
N THR A 159 3.05 -0.43 15.12
CA THR A 159 3.68 0.63 15.92
C THR A 159 5.15 0.89 15.56
N PRO A 160 6.04 -0.11 15.34
CA PRO A 160 7.43 0.16 15.00
C PRO A 160 7.58 0.93 13.68
N LEU A 161 6.80 0.56 12.65
CA LEU A 161 6.82 1.21 11.34
C LEU A 161 6.23 2.61 11.41
N LEU A 162 5.09 2.76 12.10
CA LEU A 162 4.41 4.05 12.21
C LEU A 162 5.19 5.04 13.09
N SER A 163 5.81 4.57 14.16
CA SER A 163 6.72 5.39 14.98
C SER A 163 7.91 5.89 14.17
N GLN A 164 8.48 5.07 13.29
CA GLN A 164 9.54 5.51 12.39
C GLN A 164 9.03 6.60 11.44
N ILE A 165 7.86 6.42 10.83
CA ILE A 165 7.25 7.45 9.97
C ILE A 165 7.08 8.76 10.75
N LEU A 166 6.49 8.72 11.94
CA LEU A 166 6.24 9.90 12.76
C LEU A 166 7.54 10.61 13.17
N PHE A 167 8.58 9.85 13.49
CA PHE A 167 9.92 10.40 13.74
C PHE A 167 10.50 11.07 12.50
N GLU A 168 10.37 10.45 11.32
CA GLU A 168 10.83 11.05 10.07
C GLU A 168 10.08 12.34 9.71
N LEU A 169 8.80 12.44 10.09
CA LEU A 169 7.97 13.63 9.88
C LEU A 169 8.36 14.78 10.83
N SER A 170 8.66 14.50 12.09
CA SER A 170 9.05 15.55 13.06
C SER A 170 10.38 16.23 12.74
N ILE A 171 11.24 15.59 11.94
CA ILE A 171 12.50 16.18 11.44
C ILE A 171 12.26 17.03 10.18
N ALA A 172 11.11 16.87 9.51
CA ALA A 172 10.79 17.57 8.26
C ALA A 172 10.07 18.92 8.48
N GLU A 173 9.67 19.21 9.72
CA GLU A 173 9.17 20.52 10.17
C GLU A 173 10.32 21.53 10.37
#